data_AF-A0A4Y2UE49-F1
#
_entry.id   AF-A0A4Y2UE49-F1
#
_cell.length_a   1.000
_cell.length_b   1.000
_cell.length_c   1.000
_cell.angle_alpha   90.00
_cell.angle_beta   90.00
_cell.angle_gamma   90.00
#
_symmetry.space_group_name_H-M   'P 1'
#
loop_
_entity.id
_entity.type
_entity.pdbx_description
1 polymer ?
#
loop_
_entity_poly.entity_id
_entity_poly.type
_entity_poly.pdbx_seq_one_letter_code
_entity_poly.pdbx_strand_id
1 'polypeptide(L)'
;IGEFGKECAAKWNAMNEEQKEPFLDSAGRDRERYKREMSIYKPARDVNKPKRPGTAFMLFMADFRKEMAGKEPEGGVAAMAKLGGERWRGMTDEEKAPYVEQQLEAKLRYEHSMEEYRRTQNLEAQNQAAKARAAAEEENRSSPSDNFSMCQQGNSQQQQQQQQQQQQQQQQQQQQQQQMTRSQPTPPSG
;
A
#
# COMPACT_ATOMS: atom_id res chain seq x y z
N ILE A 1 -3.73 19.90 3.73
CA ILE A 1 -2.64 20.28 4.66
C ILE A 1 -3.31 21.06 5.78
N GLY A 2 -3.36 20.49 6.98
CA GLY A 2 -3.97 21.16 8.15
C GLY A 2 -3.19 22.42 8.55
N GLU A 3 -3.79 23.27 9.38
CA GLU A 3 -3.23 24.56 9.81
C GLU A 3 -1.77 24.47 10.29
N PHE A 4 -1.45 23.44 11.06
CA PHE A 4 -0.08 23.18 11.53
C PHE A 4 0.97 23.04 10.40
N GLY A 5 0.61 22.41 9.28
CA GLY A 5 1.53 22.25 8.15
C GLY A 5 1.80 23.58 7.44
N LYS A 6 0.82 24.50 7.43
CA LYS A 6 0.98 25.85 6.88
C LYS A 6 1.88 26.71 7.77
N GLU A 7 1.73 26.62 9.09
CA GLU A 7 2.57 27.31 10.06
C GLU A 7 4.05 26.85 9.97
N CYS A 8 4.29 25.55 9.85
CA CYS A 8 5.64 25.01 9.65
C CYS A 8 6.30 25.57 8.38
N ALA A 9 5.56 25.63 7.28
CA ALA A 9 6.06 26.17 6.01
C ALA A 9 6.33 27.69 6.10
N ALA A 10 5.43 28.45 6.71
CA ALA A 10 5.61 29.89 6.92
C ALA A 10 6.85 30.18 7.79
N LYS A 11 7.02 29.40 8.88
CA LYS A 11 8.19 29.51 9.76
C LYS A 11 9.48 29.18 9.03
N TRP A 12 9.50 28.10 8.24
CA TRP A 12 10.66 27.74 7.42
C TRP A 12 11.03 28.85 6.42
N ASN A 13 10.05 29.43 5.74
CA ASN A 13 10.31 30.50 4.77
C ASN A 13 10.83 31.79 5.42
N ALA A 14 10.39 32.10 6.64
CA ALA A 14 10.84 33.26 7.39
C ALA A 14 12.22 33.08 8.06
N MET A 15 12.76 31.84 8.14
CA MET A 15 14.10 31.59 8.68
C MET A 15 15.21 32.03 7.71
N ASN A 16 16.30 32.57 8.26
CA ASN A 16 17.52 32.87 7.51
C ASN A 16 18.40 31.61 7.30
N GLU A 17 19.46 31.74 6.50
CA GLU A 17 20.35 30.62 6.15
C GLU A 17 20.96 29.96 7.40
N GLU A 18 21.48 30.76 8.34
CA GLU A 18 22.10 30.26 9.58
C GLU A 18 21.13 29.47 10.48
N GLN A 19 19.86 29.87 10.52
CA GLN A 19 18.82 29.13 11.24
C GLN A 19 18.42 27.82 10.55
N LYS A 20 18.62 27.73 9.22
CA LYS A 20 18.33 26.55 8.40
C LYS A 20 19.50 25.57 8.36
N GLU A 21 20.74 26.05 8.44
CA GLU A 21 21.98 25.25 8.43
C GLU A 21 21.92 23.96 9.26
N PRO A 22 21.56 23.96 10.56
CA PRO A 22 21.53 22.73 11.34
C PRO A 22 20.51 21.71 10.82
N PHE A 23 19.40 22.16 10.21
CA PHE A 23 18.41 21.29 9.59
C PHE A 23 18.91 20.73 8.25
N LEU A 24 19.61 21.55 7.46
CA LEU A 24 20.21 21.12 6.19
C LEU A 24 21.35 20.13 6.40
N ASP A 25 22.23 20.37 7.38
CA ASP A 25 23.30 19.43 7.78
C ASP A 25 22.70 18.11 8.28
N SER A 26 21.70 18.17 9.16
CA SER A 26 21.02 16.97 9.65
C SER A 26 20.34 16.18 8.51
N ALA A 27 19.66 16.87 7.60
CA ALA A 27 19.07 16.25 6.41
C ALA A 27 20.13 15.65 5.47
N GLY A 28 21.29 16.30 5.34
CA GLY A 28 22.43 15.81 4.59
C GLY A 28 22.99 14.52 5.19
N ARG A 29 23.22 14.49 6.51
CA ARG A 29 23.69 13.30 7.23
C ARG A 29 22.68 12.15 7.14
N ASP A 30 21.39 12.44 7.28
CA ASP A 30 20.31 11.45 7.13
C ASP A 30 20.27 10.87 5.71
N ARG A 31 20.38 11.73 4.70
CA ARG A 31 20.47 11.31 3.28
C ARG A 31 21.67 10.39 3.05
N GLU A 32 22.85 10.70 3.60
CA GLU A 32 24.03 9.85 3.45
C GLU A 32 23.92 8.53 4.22
N ARG A 33 23.34 8.56 5.43
CA ARG A 33 23.00 7.33 6.19
C ARG A 33 22.09 6.43 5.35
N TYR A 34 21.00 6.99 4.83
CA TYR A 34 20.03 6.27 4.00
C TYR A 34 20.69 5.69 2.75
N LYS A 35 21.51 6.46 2.03
CA LYS A 35 22.24 5.95 0.86
C LYS A 35 23.14 4.76 1.22
N ARG A 36 23.86 4.84 2.35
CA ARG A 36 24.72 3.75 2.83
C ARG A 36 23.90 2.51 3.17
N GLU A 37 22.85 2.66 3.96
CA GLU A 37 21.95 1.56 4.34
C GLU A 37 21.33 0.90 3.09
N MET A 38 20.83 1.71 2.16
CA MET A 38 20.21 1.22 0.93
C MET A 38 21.22 0.56 -0.03
N SER A 39 22.50 0.95 0.01
CA SER A 39 23.56 0.29 -0.77
C SER A 39 23.90 -1.12 -0.27
N ILE A 40 23.67 -1.38 1.02
CA ILE A 40 23.91 -2.68 1.66
C ILE A 40 22.64 -3.54 1.60
N TYR A 41 21.47 -2.90 1.64
CA TYR A 41 20.17 -3.57 1.59
C TYR A 41 19.99 -4.33 0.26
N LYS A 42 19.82 -5.65 0.37
CA LYS A 42 19.48 -6.53 -0.75
C LYS A 42 18.08 -7.09 -0.50
N PRO A 43 17.03 -6.56 -1.15
CA PRO A 43 15.70 -7.15 -1.02
C PRO A 43 15.75 -8.59 -1.51
N ALA A 44 14.99 -9.46 -0.85
CA ALA A 44 14.81 -10.84 -1.31
C ALA A 44 14.28 -10.81 -2.75
N ARG A 45 14.94 -11.57 -3.63
CA ARG A 45 14.46 -11.74 -5.01
C ARG A 45 13.32 -12.74 -4.99
N ASP A 46 12.18 -12.34 -5.50
CA ASP A 46 11.10 -13.29 -5.76
C ASP A 46 11.53 -14.24 -6.89
N VAL A 47 11.70 -15.51 -6.54
CA VAL A 47 12.13 -16.58 -7.46
C VAL A 47 11.07 -16.88 -8.51
N ASN A 48 9.78 -16.66 -8.19
CA ASN A 48 8.66 -16.91 -9.09
C ASN A 48 8.41 -15.75 -10.05
N LYS A 49 9.05 -14.59 -9.82
CA LYS A 49 8.92 -13.44 -10.71
C LYS A 49 9.59 -13.72 -12.05
N PRO A 50 8.86 -13.66 -13.17
CA PRO A 50 9.43 -13.85 -14.50
C PRO A 50 10.62 -12.91 -14.74
N LYS A 51 11.68 -13.44 -15.36
CA LYS A 51 12.88 -12.65 -15.68
C LYS A 51 12.64 -11.86 -16.97
N ARG A 52 13.02 -10.58 -16.96
CA ARG A 52 12.95 -9.72 -18.15
C ARG A 52 13.79 -10.30 -19.29
N PRO A 53 13.28 -10.30 -20.53
CA PRO A 53 14.05 -10.74 -21.70
C PRO A 53 15.20 -9.77 -21.97
N GLY A 54 16.27 -10.30 -22.55
CA GLY A 54 17.40 -9.49 -23.02
C GLY A 54 16.97 -8.61 -24.20
N THR A 55 17.70 -7.51 -24.42
CA THR A 55 17.51 -6.68 -25.62
C THR A 55 18.05 -7.39 -26.86
N ALA A 56 17.67 -6.95 -28.06
CA ALA A 56 18.22 -7.47 -29.32
C ALA A 56 19.76 -7.47 -29.32
N PHE A 57 20.39 -6.41 -28.80
CA PHE A 57 21.84 -6.33 -28.62
C PHE A 57 22.39 -7.40 -27.67
N MET A 58 21.71 -7.74 -26.57
CA MET A 58 22.17 -8.80 -25.66
C MET A 58 22.09 -10.19 -26.31
N LEU A 59 21.09 -10.44 -27.15
CA LEU A 59 20.98 -11.66 -27.94
C LEU A 59 22.14 -11.76 -28.93
N PHE A 60 22.39 -10.69 -29.69
CA PHE A 60 23.56 -10.58 -30.56
C PHE A 60 24.87 -10.79 -29.81
N MET A 61 25.07 -10.12 -28.66
CA MET A 61 26.29 -10.28 -27.85
C MET A 61 26.46 -11.70 -27.30
N ALA A 62 25.38 -12.45 -27.11
CA ALA A 62 25.47 -13.86 -26.72
C ALA A 62 26.03 -14.70 -27.87
N ASP A 63 25.57 -14.49 -29.10
CA ASP A 63 26.07 -15.21 -30.27
C ASP A 63 27.46 -14.75 -30.69
N PHE A 64 27.73 -13.45 -30.65
CA PHE A 64 29.05 -12.87 -30.88
C PHE A 64 30.10 -13.44 -29.92
N ARG A 65 29.75 -13.64 -28.64
CA ARG A 65 30.65 -14.30 -27.67
C ARG A 65 30.92 -15.76 -27.99
N LYS A 66 29.95 -16.49 -28.56
CA LYS A 66 30.14 -17.87 -29.02
C LYS A 66 31.04 -17.91 -30.26
N GLU A 67 30.83 -16.99 -31.20
CA GLU A 67 31.63 -16.87 -32.42
C GLU A 67 33.10 -16.57 -32.11
N MET A 68 33.32 -15.72 -31.11
CA MET A 68 34.65 -15.31 -30.65
C MET A 68 35.21 -16.21 -29.54
N ALA A 69 34.56 -17.34 -29.23
CA ALA A 69 35.07 -18.30 -28.26
C ALA A 69 36.44 -18.82 -28.72
N GLY A 70 37.46 -18.67 -27.87
CA GLY A 70 38.84 -19.04 -28.17
C GLY A 70 39.65 -17.98 -28.93
N LYS A 71 39.04 -16.86 -29.33
CA LYS A 71 39.73 -15.69 -29.93
C LYS A 71 39.63 -14.48 -29.01
N GLU A 72 39.74 -14.71 -27.71
CA GLU A 72 39.52 -13.67 -26.72
C GLU A 72 40.58 -12.55 -26.89
N PRO A 73 40.17 -11.32 -27.23
CA PRO A 73 41.09 -10.21 -27.43
C PRO A 73 41.81 -9.85 -26.13
N GLU A 74 43.02 -9.35 -26.27
CA GLU A 74 43.82 -8.85 -25.15
C GLU A 74 43.07 -7.70 -24.47
N GLY A 75 42.60 -7.94 -23.24
CA GLY A 75 41.64 -7.07 -22.53
C GLY A 75 40.32 -7.74 -22.13
N GLY A 76 40.15 -9.03 -22.45
CA GLY A 76 39.09 -9.90 -21.91
C GLY A 76 37.67 -9.45 -22.25
N VAL A 77 36.74 -9.64 -21.31
CA VAL A 77 35.31 -9.32 -21.49
C VAL A 77 35.06 -7.86 -21.89
N ALA A 78 35.88 -6.91 -21.42
CA ALA A 78 35.74 -5.50 -21.74
C ALA A 78 36.10 -5.20 -23.22
N ALA A 79 37.20 -5.77 -23.72
CA ALA A 79 37.59 -5.66 -25.13
C ALA A 79 36.56 -6.32 -26.05
N MET A 80 36.04 -7.48 -25.65
CA MET A 80 34.95 -8.17 -26.34
C MET A 80 33.66 -7.33 -26.43
N ALA A 81 33.28 -6.68 -25.33
CA ALA A 81 32.11 -5.81 -25.31
C ALA A 81 32.28 -4.60 -26.23
N LYS A 82 33.48 -4.02 -26.29
CA LYS A 82 33.79 -2.90 -27.19
C LYS A 82 33.67 -3.32 -28.66
N LEU A 83 34.33 -4.43 -29.05
CA LEU A 83 34.30 -4.95 -30.41
C LEU A 83 32.88 -5.35 -30.85
N GLY A 84 32.14 -6.04 -29.99
CA GLY A 84 30.75 -6.40 -30.28
C GLY A 84 29.84 -5.17 -30.41
N GLY A 85 30.05 -4.15 -29.58
CA GLY A 85 29.34 -2.87 -29.69
C GLY A 85 29.62 -2.13 -31.00
N GLU A 86 30.87 -2.14 -31.48
CA GLU A 86 31.25 -1.58 -32.78
C GLU A 86 30.62 -2.37 -33.93
N ARG A 87 30.66 -3.71 -33.88
CA ARG A 87 30.02 -4.58 -34.87
C ARG A 87 28.52 -4.34 -34.96
N TRP A 88 27.82 -4.29 -33.82
CA TRP A 88 26.39 -4.02 -33.77
C TRP A 88 26.02 -2.65 -34.34
N ARG A 89 26.82 -1.61 -34.09
CA ARG A 89 26.58 -0.28 -34.67
C ARG A 89 26.76 -0.27 -36.19
N GLY A 90 27.71 -1.06 -36.70
CA GLY A 90 27.96 -1.21 -38.13
C GLY A 90 27.01 -2.14 -38.88
N MET A 91 26.20 -2.93 -38.16
CA MET A 91 25.21 -3.82 -38.78
C MET A 91 24.03 -3.07 -39.38
N THR A 92 23.49 -3.56 -40.50
CA THR A 92 22.27 -3.01 -41.11
C THR A 92 21.02 -3.43 -40.34
N ASP A 93 19.88 -2.82 -40.67
CA ASP A 93 18.62 -3.17 -40.02
C ASP A 93 18.16 -4.59 -40.37
N GLU A 94 18.50 -5.09 -41.56
CA GLU A 94 18.24 -6.47 -42.00
C GLU A 94 19.07 -7.47 -41.20
N GLU A 95 20.34 -7.16 -40.91
CA GLU A 95 21.20 -7.99 -40.06
C GLU A 95 20.73 -8.00 -38.60
N LYS A 96 20.13 -6.89 -38.14
CA LYS A 96 19.56 -6.75 -36.79
C LYS A 96 18.15 -7.36 -36.67
N ALA A 97 17.40 -7.43 -37.76
CA ALA A 97 16.02 -7.92 -37.82
C ALA A 97 15.79 -9.23 -37.07
N PRO A 98 16.59 -10.31 -37.26
CA PRO A 98 16.35 -11.57 -36.53
C PRO A 98 16.49 -11.41 -35.01
N TYR A 99 17.41 -10.57 -34.53
CA TYR A 99 17.57 -10.31 -33.09
C TYR A 99 16.44 -9.45 -32.53
N VAL A 100 15.92 -8.50 -33.33
CA VAL A 100 14.77 -7.67 -32.96
C VAL A 100 13.50 -8.52 -32.90
N GLU A 101 13.29 -9.42 -33.84
CA GLU A 101 12.16 -10.34 -33.86
C GLU A 101 12.20 -11.30 -32.66
N GLN A 102 13.35 -11.94 -32.40
CA GLN A 102 13.52 -12.78 -31.21
C GLN A 102 13.28 -12.02 -29.90
N GLN A 103 13.74 -10.77 -29.83
CA GLN A 103 13.49 -9.91 -28.67
C GLN A 103 12.00 -9.60 -28.52
N LEU A 104 11.29 -9.30 -29.60
CA LEU A 104 9.86 -9.02 -29.59
C LEU A 104 9.06 -10.24 -29.13
N GLU A 105 9.37 -11.42 -29.66
CA GLU A 105 8.75 -12.68 -29.27
C GLU A 105 9.01 -12.99 -27.79
N ALA A 106 10.26 -12.82 -27.32
CA ALA A 106 10.61 -12.99 -25.91
C ALA A 106 9.90 -11.96 -25.01
N LYS A 107 9.68 -10.74 -25.50
CA LYS A 107 8.90 -9.69 -24.80
C LYS A 107 7.44 -10.10 -24.65
N LEU A 108 6.81 -10.61 -25.70
CA LEU A 108 5.42 -11.09 -25.66
C LEU A 108 5.27 -12.25 -24.68
N ARG A 109 6.18 -13.24 -24.71
CA ARG A 109 6.20 -14.33 -23.73
C ARG A 109 6.33 -13.81 -22.30
N TYR A 110 7.23 -12.86 -22.07
CA TYR A 110 7.43 -12.27 -20.75
C TYR A 110 6.20 -11.49 -20.25
N GLU A 111 5.53 -10.75 -21.13
CA GLU A 111 4.29 -10.04 -20.81
C GLU A 111 3.21 -11.01 -20.33
N HIS A 112 3.00 -12.11 -21.06
CA HIS A 112 2.08 -13.16 -20.66
C HIS A 112 2.44 -13.76 -19.29
N SER A 113 3.69 -14.21 -19.10
CA SER A 113 4.13 -14.77 -17.82
C SER A 113 4.01 -13.77 -16.67
N MET A 114 4.22 -12.48 -16.92
CA MET A 114 4.06 -11.42 -15.93
C MET A 114 2.60 -11.19 -15.54
N GLU A 115 1.67 -11.33 -16.48
CA GLU A 115 0.23 -11.26 -16.17
C GLU A 115 -0.19 -12.43 -15.28
N GLU A 116 0.25 -13.65 -15.59
CA GLU A 116 0.01 -14.83 -14.75
C GLU A 116 0.63 -14.68 -13.36
N TYR A 117 1.86 -14.19 -13.29
CA TYR A 117 2.54 -13.91 -12.02
C TYR A 117 1.80 -12.84 -11.19
N ARG A 118 1.29 -11.77 -11.82
CA ARG A 118 0.48 -10.76 -11.12
C ARG A 118 -0.83 -11.35 -10.59
N ARG A 119 -1.48 -12.22 -11.37
CA ARG A 119 -2.71 -12.91 -10.98
C ARG A 119 -2.47 -13.82 -9.77
N THR A 120 -1.42 -14.64 -9.81
CA THR A 120 -1.06 -15.54 -8.71
C THR A 120 -0.71 -14.78 -7.44
N GLN A 121 0.12 -13.73 -7.52
CA GLN A 121 0.42 -12.84 -6.38
C GLN A 121 -0.83 -12.23 -5.75
N ASN A 122 -1.80 -11.81 -6.57
CA ASN A 122 -3.06 -11.27 -6.05
C ASN A 122 -3.89 -12.33 -5.33
N LEU A 123 -4.00 -13.54 -5.90
CA LEU A 123 -4.70 -14.66 -5.28
C LEU A 123 -4.03 -15.09 -3.96
N GLU A 124 -2.70 -15.14 -3.91
CA GLU A 124 -1.95 -15.44 -2.70
C GLU A 124 -2.21 -14.39 -1.61
N ALA A 125 -2.19 -13.11 -1.96
CA ALA A 125 -2.51 -12.03 -1.03
C ALA A 125 -3.94 -12.12 -0.49
N GLN A 126 -4.93 -12.43 -1.34
CA GLN A 126 -6.32 -12.66 -0.92
C GLN A 126 -6.43 -13.86 0.03
N ASN A 127 -5.78 -14.96 -0.29
CA ASN A 127 -5.78 -16.17 0.53
C ASN A 127 -5.12 -15.93 1.89
N GLN A 128 -4.03 -15.18 1.94
CA GLN A 128 -3.37 -14.78 3.20
C GLN A 128 -4.28 -13.87 4.03
N ALA A 129 -4.94 -12.90 3.41
CA ALA A 129 -5.92 -12.04 4.09
C ALA A 129 -7.11 -12.84 4.64
N ALA A 130 -7.63 -13.81 3.88
CA ALA A 130 -8.70 -14.69 4.32
C ALA A 130 -8.28 -15.57 5.50
N LYS A 131 -7.07 -16.17 5.45
CA LYS A 131 -6.50 -16.93 6.58
C LYS A 131 -6.30 -16.07 7.81
N ALA A 132 -5.79 -14.85 7.67
CA ALA A 132 -5.61 -13.92 8.79
C ALA A 132 -6.95 -13.53 9.43
N ARG A 133 -8.00 -13.30 8.62
CA ARG A 133 -9.36 -13.05 9.13
C ARG A 133 -9.94 -14.27 9.86
N ALA A 134 -9.79 -15.47 9.30
CA ALA A 134 -10.25 -16.69 9.93
C ALA A 134 -9.54 -16.96 11.26
N ALA A 135 -8.22 -16.76 11.32
CA ALA A 135 -7.44 -16.88 12.56
C ALA A 135 -7.89 -15.85 13.62
N ALA A 136 -8.13 -14.60 13.23
CA ALA A 136 -8.64 -13.57 14.14
C ALA A 136 -10.05 -13.90 14.66
N GLU A 137 -10.90 -14.52 13.83
CA GLU A 137 -12.24 -14.96 14.23
C GLU A 137 -12.19 -16.18 15.17
N GLU A 138 -11.26 -17.11 14.96
CA GLU A 138 -11.02 -18.26 15.84
C GLU A 138 -10.44 -17.85 17.20
N GLU A 139 -9.52 -16.89 17.21
CA GLU A 139 -8.96 -16.31 18.45
C GLU A 139 -10.06 -15.60 19.27
N ASN A 140 -10.96 -14.86 18.61
CA ASN A 140 -12.11 -14.25 19.25
C ASN A 140 -13.14 -15.29 19.74
N ARG A 141 -13.29 -16.43 19.04
CA ARG A 141 -14.20 -17.51 19.45
C ARG A 141 -13.63 -18.37 20.59
N SER A 142 -12.31 -18.44 20.74
CA SER A 142 -11.62 -19.26 21.76
C SER A 142 -11.41 -18.55 23.10
N SER A 143 -11.74 -17.25 23.20
CA SER A 143 -11.80 -16.53 24.48
C SER A 143 -13.22 -16.11 24.87
N PRO A 144 -14.07 -17.05 25.35
CA PRO A 144 -15.24 -16.71 26.15
C PRO A 144 -14.99 -17.07 27.62
N SER A 145 -14.21 -16.26 28.34
CA SER A 145 -14.31 -16.18 29.80
C SER A 145 -14.04 -14.75 30.25
N ASP A 146 -14.98 -14.19 30.99
CA ASP A 146 -14.86 -13.02 31.89
C ASP A 146 -15.29 -11.63 31.41
N ASN A 147 -15.98 -11.46 30.28
CA ASN A 147 -16.57 -10.13 29.97
C ASN A 147 -17.99 -10.09 29.38
N PHE A 148 -18.61 -11.23 29.06
CA PHE A 148 -19.98 -11.24 28.52
C PHE A 148 -21.07 -11.16 29.63
N SER A 149 -20.75 -11.53 30.87
CA SER A 149 -21.75 -11.60 31.94
C SER A 149 -22.12 -10.23 32.55
N MET A 150 -21.34 -9.17 32.33
CA MET A 150 -21.61 -7.84 32.93
C MET A 150 -22.37 -6.88 31.99
N CYS A 151 -22.20 -7.02 30.66
CA CYS A 151 -22.88 -6.14 29.69
C CYS A 151 -24.36 -6.46 29.45
N GLN A 152 -24.81 -7.71 29.69
CA GLN A 152 -26.25 -8.04 29.53
C GLN A 152 -27.10 -7.49 30.68
N GLN A 153 -26.59 -7.44 31.91
CA GLN A 153 -27.33 -6.90 33.05
C GLN A 153 -27.46 -5.37 32.98
N GLY A 154 -26.41 -4.66 32.54
CA GLY A 154 -26.43 -3.21 32.38
C GLY A 154 -27.43 -2.72 31.33
N ASN A 155 -27.57 -3.44 30.21
CA ASN A 155 -28.47 -3.04 29.13
C ASN A 155 -29.95 -3.22 29.50
N SER A 156 -30.29 -4.26 30.28
CA SER A 156 -31.65 -4.50 30.75
C SER A 156 -32.10 -3.45 31.79
N GLN A 157 -31.20 -3.04 32.68
CA GLN A 157 -31.49 -2.04 33.70
C GLN A 157 -31.72 -0.64 33.10
N GLN A 158 -30.91 -0.28 32.10
CA GLN A 158 -31.04 1.00 31.41
C GLN A 158 -32.35 1.09 30.60
N GLN A 159 -32.78 -0.03 29.99
CA GLN A 159 -34.03 -0.09 29.25
C GLN A 159 -35.26 0.01 30.16
N GLN A 160 -35.22 -0.62 31.36
CA GLN A 160 -36.26 -0.42 32.37
C GLN A 160 -36.32 1.01 32.89
N GLN A 161 -35.18 1.66 33.09
CA GLN A 161 -35.11 3.05 33.54
C GLN A 161 -35.71 4.02 32.51
N GLN A 162 -35.45 3.80 31.22
CA GLN A 162 -36.09 4.57 30.15
C GLN A 162 -37.61 4.36 30.08
N GLN A 163 -38.09 3.13 30.25
CA GLN A 163 -39.54 2.87 30.28
C GLN A 163 -40.22 3.55 31.48
N GLN A 164 -39.61 3.53 32.67
CA GLN A 164 -40.14 4.24 33.83
C GLN A 164 -40.19 5.76 33.62
N GLN A 165 -39.15 6.35 33.01
CA GLN A 165 -39.16 7.79 32.69
C GLN A 165 -40.28 8.14 31.70
N GLN A 166 -40.51 7.33 30.67
CA GLN A 166 -41.60 7.56 29.72
C GLN A 166 -42.97 7.46 30.40
N GLN A 167 -43.19 6.50 31.29
CA GLN A 167 -44.45 6.39 32.02
C GLN A 167 -44.69 7.59 32.95
N GLN A 168 -43.66 8.08 33.64
CA GLN A 168 -43.78 9.28 34.47
C GLN A 168 -44.12 10.52 33.64
N GLN A 169 -43.50 10.70 32.46
CA GLN A 169 -43.86 11.80 31.56
C GLN A 169 -45.31 11.71 31.09
N GLN A 170 -45.79 10.52 30.72
CA GLN A 170 -47.20 10.36 30.33
C GLN A 170 -48.16 10.67 31.48
N GLN A 171 -47.85 10.24 32.70
CA GLN A 171 -48.68 10.58 33.87
C GLN A 171 -48.69 12.08 34.14
N GLN A 172 -47.55 12.77 34.03
CA GLN A 172 -47.52 14.22 34.17
C GLN A 172 -48.35 14.92 33.09
N GLN A 173 -48.27 14.47 31.83
CA GLN A 173 -49.11 15.02 30.76
C GLN A 173 -50.60 14.78 31.02
N GLN A 174 -50.99 13.61 31.52
CA GLN A 174 -52.38 13.34 31.88
C GLN A 174 -52.84 14.22 33.05
N GLN A 175 -52.00 14.44 34.06
CA GLN A 175 -52.32 15.35 35.17
C GLN A 175 -52.47 16.80 34.69
N GLN A 176 -51.61 17.27 33.80
CA GLN A 176 -51.75 18.60 33.19
C GLN A 176 -53.04 18.73 32.38
N GLN A 177 -53.40 17.69 31.61
CA GLN A 177 -54.67 17.66 30.88
C GLN A 177 -55.88 17.67 31.83
N GLN A 178 -55.83 16.93 32.94
CA GLN A 178 -56.89 16.94 33.97
C GLN A 178 -57.00 18.29 34.68
N GLN A 179 -55.89 19.00 34.91
CA GLN A 179 -55.91 20.35 35.47
C GLN A 179 -56.50 21.37 34.48
N MET A 180 -56.17 21.25 33.19
CA MET A 180 -56.74 22.09 32.12
C MET A 180 -58.25 21.88 31.93
N THR A 181 -58.75 20.64 32.06
CA THR A 181 -60.19 20.36 31.94
C THR A 181 -60.99 20.74 33.18
N ARG A 182 -60.36 20.81 34.36
CA ARG A 182 -61.00 21.23 35.61
C ARG A 182 -61.18 22.76 35.74
N SER A 183 -60.47 23.55 34.93
CA SER A 183 -60.54 25.03 34.93
C SER A 183 -61.46 25.62 33.86
N GLN A 184 -62.21 24.81 33.11
CA GLN A 184 -63.25 25.31 32.20
C GLN A 184 -64.49 25.71 33.04
N PRO A 185 -64.94 26.98 33.02
CA PRO A 185 -66.11 27.42 33.78
C PRO A 185 -67.38 26.81 33.18
N THR A 186 -68.21 26.20 34.02
CA THR A 186 -69.54 25.69 33.64
C THR A 186 -70.40 26.84 33.12
N PRO A 187 -71.10 26.70 31.97
CA PRO A 187 -72.02 27.73 31.51
C PRO A 187 -73.19 27.87 32.49
N PRO A 188 -73.69 29.10 32.75
CA PRO A 188 -74.81 29.28 33.65
C PRO A 188 -76.07 28.65 33.03
N SER A 189 -76.76 27.82 33.83
CA SER A 189 -78.13 27.41 33.56
C SER A 189 -79.07 28.47 34.13
N GLY A 190 -79.88 29.09 33.27
CA GLY A 190 -80.88 30.08 33.66
C GLY A 190 -81.03 31.19 32.64
#